data_AF-A0A4R6QYF0-F1
#
_entry.id   AF-A0A4R6QYF0-F1
#
_cell.length_a   1.000
_cell.length_b   1.000
_cell.length_c   1.000
_cell.angle_alpha   90.00
_cell.angle_beta   90.00
_cell.angle_gamma   90.00
#
_symmetry.space_group_name_H-M   'P 1'
#
loop_
_entity.id
_entity.type
_entity.pdbx_description
1 polymer ?
#
loop_
_entity_poly.entity_id
_entity_poly.type
_entity_poly.pdbx_seq_one_letter_code
_entity_poly.pdbx_strand_id
1 'polypeptide(L)'
;MNSWSVGAVHEGACQVRNVRGDHVGNLKWIRGAWKFKAIGHDEVGAVVPGGGPLTDRHNTVFASLDVEQINKVLGSAFDAHPTVHEPNLSPER
;
A
#
# COMPACT_ATOMS: atom_id res chain seq x y z
N MET A 1 2.25 13.71 -5.61
CA MET A 1 1.76 13.32 -4.28
C MET A 1 0.77 12.20 -4.49
N ASN A 2 1.08 10.99 -4.05
CA ASN A 2 0.15 9.88 -4.12
C ASN A 2 -0.81 10.03 -2.94
N SER A 3 -2.04 10.45 -3.21
CA SER A 3 -3.06 10.62 -2.18
C SER A 3 -3.83 9.31 -1.97
N TRP A 4 -3.67 8.73 -0.78
CA TRP A 4 -4.41 7.57 -0.31
C TRP A 4 -5.69 8.00 0.38
N SER A 5 -6.79 7.32 0.07
CA SER A 5 -8.09 7.52 0.72
C SER A 5 -8.34 6.39 1.73
N VAL A 6 -8.80 6.73 2.92
CA VAL A 6 -9.15 5.76 3.98
C VAL A 6 -10.66 5.70 4.13
N GLY A 7 -11.25 4.52 3.93
CA GLY A 7 -12.69 4.28 4.07
C GLY A 7 -12.97 3.21 5.10
N ALA A 8 -13.92 3.45 6.00
CA ALA A 8 -14.34 2.44 6.97
C ALA A 8 -15.00 1.23 6.26
N VAL A 9 -14.71 0.03 6.75
CA VAL A 9 -15.35 -1.21 6.28
C VAL A 9 -16.25 -1.78 7.38
N HIS A 10 -15.73 -1.86 8.61
CA HIS A 10 -16.42 -2.30 9.82
C HIS A 10 -15.64 -1.82 11.06
N GLU A 11 -16.20 -2.01 12.25
CA GLU A 11 -15.54 -1.62 13.51
C GLU A 11 -14.15 -2.27 13.62
N GLY A 12 -13.10 -1.45 13.64
CA GLY A 12 -11.71 -1.91 13.74
C GLY A 12 -11.01 -2.21 12.41
N ALA A 13 -11.63 -1.96 11.25
CA ALA A 13 -10.97 -2.08 9.95
C ALA A 13 -11.34 -0.99 8.94
N CYS A 14 -10.33 -0.42 8.29
CA CYS A 14 -10.49 0.55 7.20
C CYS A 14 -9.71 0.09 5.96
N GLN A 15 -10.31 0.29 4.78
CA GLN A 15 -9.65 0.10 3.50
C GLN A 15 -8.85 1.35 3.15
N VAL A 16 -7.67 1.13 2.58
CA VAL A 16 -6.82 2.16 2.00
C VAL A 16 -6.83 2.00 0.49
N ARG A 17 -7.22 3.04 -0.22
CA ARG A 17 -7.30 3.05 -1.69
C ARG A 17 -6.35 4.08 -2.29
N ASN A 18 -5.87 3.81 -3.49
CA ASN A 18 -5.09 4.78 -4.27
C ASN A 18 -6.00 5.84 -4.93
N VAL A 19 -5.38 6.82 -5.61
CA VAL A 19 -6.09 7.88 -6.35
C VAL A 19 -7.00 7.37 -7.47
N ARG A 20 -6.76 6.16 -7.98
CA ARG A 20 -7.59 5.48 -8.99
C ARG A 20 -8.74 4.69 -8.37
N GLY A 21 -8.78 4.57 -7.04
CA GLY A 21 -9.76 3.77 -6.30
C GLY A 21 -9.33 2.34 -6.02
N ASP A 22 -8.15 1.90 -6.45
CA ASP A 22 -7.68 0.53 -6.23
C ASP A 22 -7.35 0.31 -4.75
N HIS A 23 -7.75 -0.84 -4.23
CA HIS A 23 -7.48 -1.24 -2.86
C HIS A 23 -6.01 -1.67 -2.71
N VAL A 24 -5.25 -0.96 -1.87
CA VAL A 24 -3.80 -1.18 -1.68
C VAL A 24 -3.42 -1.70 -0.30
N GLY A 25 -4.38 -1.70 0.63
CA GLY A 25 -4.21 -2.33 1.94
C GLY A 25 -5.32 -2.02 2.90
N ASN A 26 -5.21 -2.57 4.10
CA ASN A 26 -6.18 -2.39 5.18
C ASN A 26 -5.48 -1.85 6.42
N LEU A 27 -6.08 -0.88 7.10
CA LEU A 27 -5.74 -0.53 8.47
C LEU A 27 -6.59 -1.38 9.41
N LYS A 28 -5.94 -2.13 10.30
CA LYS A 28 -6.62 -2.97 11.30
C LYS A 28 -6.23 -2.56 12.71
N TRP A 29 -7.20 -2.42 13.60
CA TRP A 29 -6.95 -2.18 15.01
C TRP A 29 -6.51 -3.47 15.69
N ILE A 30 -5.25 -3.54 16.11
CA ILE A 30 -4.64 -4.74 16.67
C ILE A 30 -3.82 -4.34 17.90
N ARG A 31 -4.23 -4.84 19.08
CA ARG A 31 -3.53 -4.62 20.36
C ARG A 31 -3.31 -3.13 20.69
N GLY A 32 -4.34 -2.30 20.48
CA GLY A 32 -4.29 -0.88 20.86
C GLY A 32 -3.61 0.04 19.84
N ALA A 33 -3.32 -0.45 18.62
CA ALA A 33 -2.76 0.38 17.56
C ALA A 33 -3.33 0.00 16.19
N TRP A 34 -3.40 0.97 15.27
CA TRP A 34 -3.76 0.71 13.89
C TRP A 34 -2.54 0.19 13.13
N LYS A 35 -2.68 -0.95 12.45
CA LYS A 35 -1.62 -1.55 11.65
C LYS A 35 -2.02 -1.61 10.20
N PHE A 36 -1.16 -1.11 9.33
CA PHE A 36 -1.34 -1.25 7.89
C PHE A 36 -0.98 -2.66 7.43
N LYS A 37 -1.89 -3.29 6.70
CA LYS A 37 -1.74 -4.62 6.10
C LYS A 37 -1.82 -4.41 4.59
N ALA A 38 -0.65 -4.30 3.97
CA ALA A 38 -0.50 -4.17 2.54
C ALA A 38 -1.15 -5.34 1.81
N ILE A 39 -1.77 -5.05 0.67
CA ILE A 39 -2.24 -6.05 -0.27
C ILE A 39 -1.73 -5.71 -1.67
N GLY A 40 -1.62 -6.73 -2.50
CA GLY A 40 -1.45 -6.63 -3.94
C GLY A 40 -2.60 -7.33 -4.65
N HIS A 41 -2.54 -7.30 -5.97
CA HIS A 41 -3.40 -8.09 -6.84
C HIS A 41 -2.52 -8.91 -7.76
N ASP A 42 -2.85 -10.19 -7.95
CA ASP A 42 -2.18 -11.03 -8.93
C ASP A 42 -2.71 -10.76 -10.36
N GLU A 43 -2.23 -11.54 -11.33
CA GLU A 43 -2.57 -11.40 -12.76
C GLU A 43 -4.07 -11.61 -13.05
N VAL A 44 -4.80 -12.29 -12.16
CA VAL A 44 -6.24 -12.51 -12.28
C VAL A 44 -7.06 -11.53 -11.43
N GLY A 45 -6.40 -10.58 -10.77
CA GLY A 45 -7.02 -9.58 -9.91
C GLY A 45 -7.40 -10.10 -8.52
N ALA A 46 -6.95 -11.29 -8.12
CA ALA A 46 -7.19 -11.80 -6.78
C ALA A 46 -6.32 -11.08 -5.76
N VAL A 47 -6.90 -10.80 -4.59
CA VAL A 47 -6.21 -10.12 -3.49
C VAL A 47 -5.16 -11.04 -2.91
N VAL A 48 -3.89 -10.61 -2.94
CA VAL A 48 -2.77 -11.30 -2.30
C VAL A 48 -2.25 -10.49 -1.11
N PRO A 49 -1.91 -11.13 0.04
CA PRO A 49 -1.25 -10.44 1.14
C PRO A 49 0.15 -9.97 0.74
N GLY A 50 0.43 -8.67 0.84
CA GLY A 50 1.66 -8.11 0.27
C GLY A 50 1.68 -8.20 -1.27
N GLY A 51 2.84 -8.03 -1.90
CA GLY A 51 2.98 -8.04 -3.37
C GLY A 51 2.46 -6.79 -4.09
N GLY A 52 1.86 -5.84 -3.36
CA GLY A 52 1.41 -4.56 -3.90
C GLY A 52 2.40 -3.40 -3.69
N PRO A 53 2.05 -2.19 -4.14
CA PRO A 53 2.93 -1.01 -4.12
C PRO A 53 3.31 -0.51 -2.71
N LEU A 54 2.63 -1.01 -1.67
CA LEU A 54 2.89 -0.62 -0.27
C LEU A 54 3.39 -1.80 0.58
N THR A 55 3.92 -2.84 -0.06
CA THR A 55 4.40 -4.06 0.64
C THR A 55 5.47 -3.74 1.67
N ASP A 56 6.39 -2.83 1.39
CA ASP A 56 7.45 -2.44 2.35
C ASP A 56 6.93 -1.69 3.57
N ARG A 57 5.67 -1.22 3.50
CA ARG A 57 4.99 -0.53 4.61
C ARG A 57 4.09 -1.48 5.39
N HIS A 58 4.17 -2.78 5.12
CA HIS A 58 3.42 -3.76 5.87
C HIS A 58 3.76 -3.69 7.37
N ASN A 59 2.73 -3.77 8.20
CA ASN A 59 2.76 -3.56 9.65
C ASN A 59 3.15 -2.15 10.13
N THR A 60 3.23 -1.13 9.26
CA THR A 60 3.36 0.26 9.72
C THR A 60 2.25 0.59 10.71
N VAL A 61 2.63 1.19 11.83
CA VAL A 61 1.75 1.46 12.95
C VAL A 61 1.30 2.93 12.94
N PHE A 62 0.03 3.16 13.23
CA PHE A 62 -0.58 4.47 13.38
C PHE A 62 -1.28 4.56 14.73
N ALA A 63 -1.18 5.73 15.37
CA ALA A 63 -1.86 6.02 16.62
C ALA A 63 -3.36 6.29 16.40
N SER A 64 -3.71 6.87 15.25
CA SER A 64 -5.08 7.23 14.85
C SER A 64 -5.27 7.04 13.34
N LEU A 65 -6.51 7.14 12.86
CA LEU A 65 -6.85 7.12 11.45
C LEU A 65 -6.73 8.51 10.81
N ASP A 66 -5.62 9.21 11.06
CA ASP A 66 -5.34 10.51 10.45
C ASP A 66 -4.89 10.32 9.00
N VAL A 67 -5.74 10.74 8.06
CA VAL A 67 -5.51 10.59 6.62
C VAL A 67 -4.25 11.35 6.16
N GLU A 68 -3.96 12.53 6.71
CA GLU A 68 -2.77 13.30 6.33
C GLU A 68 -1.50 12.59 6.80
N GLN A 69 -1.49 12.10 8.04
CA GLN A 69 -0.38 11.32 8.57
C GLN A 69 -0.17 10.01 7.80
N ILE A 70 -1.25 9.30 7.50
CA ILE A 70 -1.23 8.07 6.70
C ILE A 70 -0.66 8.37 5.31
N ASN A 71 -1.07 9.48 4.69
CA ASN A 71 -0.55 9.94 3.41
C ASN A 71 0.95 10.25 3.45
N LYS A 72 1.39 11.01 4.44
CA LYS A 72 2.80 11.34 4.61
C LYS A 72 3.66 10.09 4.83
N VAL A 73 3.20 9.19 5.68
CA VAL A 73 3.93 7.96 5.99
C VAL A 73 3.92 7.06 4.77
N LEU A 74 2.77 6.60 4.26
CA LEU A 74 2.71 5.65 3.15
C LEU A 74 3.20 6.23 1.80
N GLY A 75 3.03 7.53 1.58
CA GLY A 75 3.43 8.22 0.35
C GLY A 75 4.94 8.23 0.09
N SER A 76 5.78 8.15 1.13
CA SER A 76 7.24 8.03 0.98
C SER A 76 7.71 6.66 0.47
N ALA A 77 6.80 5.69 0.26
CA ALA A 77 7.15 4.34 -0.21
C ALA A 77 7.55 4.32 -1.69
N PHE A 78 7.03 5.25 -2.48
CA PHE A 78 7.29 5.30 -3.93
C PHE A 78 8.71 5.74 -4.30
N ASP A 79 9.45 6.34 -3.38
CA ASP A 79 10.85 6.75 -3.62
C ASP A 79 11.85 5.59 -3.48
N ALA A 80 11.41 4.41 -3.02
CA ALA A 80 12.32 3.32 -2.63
C ALA A 80 12.42 2.14 -3.61
N HIS A 81 11.68 2.12 -4.72
CA HIS A 81 11.87 1.11 -5.77
C HIS A 81 12.06 1.79 -7.13
N PRO A 82 13.30 1.92 -7.65
CA PRO A 82 13.45 2.09 -9.08
C PRO A 82 12.89 0.83 -9.72
N THR A 83 11.79 0.99 -10.47
CA THR A 83 11.35 -0.01 -11.44
C THR A 83 12.45 -0.13 -12.49
N VAL A 84 13.48 -0.93 -12.22
CA VAL A 84 14.45 -1.38 -13.21
C VAL A 84 13.73 -2.36 -14.13
N HIS A 85 12.99 -1.82 -15.08
CA HIS A 85 12.68 -2.52 -16.32
C HIS A 85 13.65 -2.02 -17.39
N GLU A 86 14.92 -2.39 -17.25
CA GLU A 86 15.85 -2.30 -18.38
C GLU A 86 15.54 -3.46 -19.32
N PRO A 87 15.12 -3.22 -20.59
CA PRO A 87 15.19 -4.27 -21.58
C PRO A 87 16.66 -4.56 -21.87
N ASN A 88 17.09 -5.78 -21.54
CA ASN A 88 18.38 -6.34 -21.93
C ASN A 88 18.44 -6.43 -23.48
N LEU A 89 18.87 -5.35 -24.12
CA LEU A 89 19.34 -5.39 -25.50
C LEU A 89 20.77 -5.94 -25.46
N SER A 90 20.87 -7.25 -25.59
CA SER A 90 22.13 -7.89 -25.98
C SER A 90 22.49 -7.42 -27.39
N PRO A 91 23.71 -6.90 -27.65
CA PRO A 91 24.13 -6.64 -29.02
C PRO A 91 24.48 -7.97 -29.67
N GLU A 92 23.66 -8.40 -30.63
CA GLU A 92 24.05 -9.47 -31.55
C GLU A 92 25.25 -8.96 -32.38
N ARG A 93 26.29 -9.80 -32.45
CA ARG A 93 27.51 -9.59 -33.25
C ARG A 93 27.26 -9.88 -34.72
#